data_AF-A0A0F9P7X1-F1
#
_entry.id   AF-A0A0F9P7X1-F1
#
_cell.length_a   1.000
_cell.length_b   1.000
_cell.length_c   1.000
_cell.angle_alpha   90.00
_cell.angle_beta   90.00
_cell.angle_gamma   90.00
#
_symmetry.space_group_name_H-M   'P 1'
#
loop_
_entity.id
_entity.type
_entity.pdbx_description
1 polymer ?
#
loop_
_entity_poly.entity_id
_entity_poly.type
_entity_poly.pdbx_seq_one_letter_code
_entity_poly.pdbx_strand_id
1 'polypeptide(L)' 'MLVKEFEEKNHLRGLGLISGGLDSLTACLLLKLQGIEVIGLNFKSPFCLCDKVLSHSECGLNLFYD' A
#
# COMPACT_ATOMS: atom_id res chain seq x y z
N MET A 1 1.74 -20.01 -27.19
CA MET A 1 2.51 -20.03 -25.93
C MET A 1 1.56 -19.57 -24.84
N LEU A 2 1.37 -20.40 -23.83
CA LEU A 2 0.22 -20.54 -22.92
C LEU A 2 -0.37 -19.22 -22.37
N VAL A 3 -1.57 -18.85 -22.83
CA VAL A 3 -2.51 -18.02 -22.06
C VAL A 3 -3.44 -19.01 -21.37
N LYS A 4 -3.20 -19.26 -20.07
CA LYS A 4 -4.06 -20.16 -19.28
C LYS A 4 -5.45 -19.53 -19.16
N GLU A 5 -6.46 -20.25 -19.63
CA GLU A 5 -7.85 -20.03 -19.26
C GLU A 5 -7.96 -20.08 -17.73
N PHE A 6 -8.31 -18.95 -17.12
CA PHE A 6 -8.60 -18.89 -15.70
C PHE A 6 -10.00 -19.45 -15.48
N GLU A 7 -10.04 -20.73 -15.11
CA GLU A 7 -11.21 -21.42 -14.61
C GLU A 7 -11.83 -20.63 -13.44
N GLU A 8 -13.14 -20.38 -13.53
CA GLU A 8 -13.97 -19.71 -12.53
C GLU A 8 -14.14 -20.61 -11.30
N LYS A 9 -13.11 -20.68 -10.43
CA LYS A 9 -13.14 -21.39 -9.15
C LYS A 9 -12.53 -20.52 -8.08
N ASN A 10 -13.38 -20.01 -7.16
CA ASN A 10 -13.03 -19.36 -5.88
C ASN A 10 -11.57 -18.90 -5.77
N HIS A 11 -11.20 -17.92 -6.60
CA HIS A 11 -9.83 -17.46 -6.64
C HIS A 11 -9.56 -16.69 -5.35
N LEU A 12 -8.58 -17.14 -4.55
CA LEU A 12 -8.19 -16.48 -3.31
C LEU A 12 -7.81 -15.03 -3.65
N ARG A 13 -8.64 -14.08 -3.18
CA ARG A 13 -8.47 -12.65 -3.38
C ARG A 13 -8.03 -11.98 -2.09
N GLY A 14 -6.87 -11.34 -2.15
CA GLY A 14 -6.33 -10.52 -1.06
C GLY A 14 -6.65 -9.04 -1.23
N LEU A 15 -6.77 -8.33 -0.12
CA LEU A 15 -6.85 -6.87 -0.08
C LEU A 15 -5.51 -6.31 0.40
N GLY A 16 -4.82 -5.58 -0.48
CA GLY A 16 -3.52 -4.98 -0.20
C GLY A 16 -3.65 -3.51 0.19
N LEU A 17 -3.32 -3.15 1.42
CA LEU A 17 -3.24 -1.75 1.84
C LEU A 17 -1.94 -1.14 1.33
N ILE A 18 -2.05 -0.17 0.41
CA ILE A 18 -0.92 0.50 -0.23
C ILE A 18 -0.76 1.87 0.41
N SER A 19 0.27 2.06 1.23
CA SER A 19 0.59 3.37 1.84
C SER A 19 1.37 4.28 0.88
N GLY A 20 1.97 3.70 -0.16
CA GLY A 20 2.91 4.38 -1.06
C GLY A 20 4.38 4.18 -0.69
N GLY A 21 4.66 3.59 0.49
CA GLY A 21 6.01 3.18 0.89
C GLY A 21 6.44 1.86 0.24
N LEU A 22 7.77 1.65 0.17
CA LEU A 22 8.40 0.48 -0.46
C LEU A 22 7.89 -0.85 0.11
N ASP A 23 7.68 -0.93 1.42
CA ASP A 23 7.25 -2.16 2.10
C ASP A 23 5.88 -2.63 1.60
N SER A 24 4.90 -1.71 1.57
CA SER A 24 3.54 -2.01 1.13
C SER A 24 3.47 -2.44 -0.34
N LEU A 25 4.32 -1.85 -1.18
CA LEU A 25 4.42 -2.19 -2.60
C LEU A 25 5.09 -3.55 -2.79
N THR A 26 6.18 -3.83 -2.07
CA THR A 26 6.92 -5.10 -2.16
C THR A 26 6.08 -6.26 -1.65
N ALA A 27 5.33 -6.07 -0.55
CA ALA A 27 4.40 -7.07 -0.03
C ALA A 27 3.33 -7.44 -1.08
N CYS A 28 2.67 -6.44 -1.69
CA CYS A 28 1.67 -6.69 -2.72
C CYS A 28 2.28 -7.35 -3.98
N LEU A 29 3.49 -6.94 -4.37
CA LEU A 29 4.19 -7.52 -5.52
C LEU A 29 4.53 -9.00 -5.28
N LEU A 30 5.06 -9.36 -4.11
CA LEU A 30 5.38 -10.75 -3.77
C LEU A 30 4.13 -11.65 -3.83
N LEU A 31 3.01 -11.21 -3.27
CA LEU A 31 1.75 -11.95 -3.33
C LEU A 31 1.28 -12.17 -4.78
N LYS A 32 1.39 -11.14 -5.63
CA LYS A 32 1.08 -11.26 -7.06
C LYS A 32 2.01 -12.22 -7.79
N LEU A 33 3.31 -12.20 -7.49
CA LEU A 33 4.28 -13.14 -8.06
C LEU A 33 4.03 -14.59 -7.64
N GLN A 34 3.42 -14.81 -6.47
CA GLN A 34 2.97 -16.11 -5.99
C GLN A 34 1.63 -16.56 -6.60
N GLY A 35 1.05 -15.77 -7.50
CA GLY A 35 -0.20 -16.10 -8.19
C GLY A 35 -1.47 -15.78 -7.39
N ILE A 36 -1.37 -14.97 -6.32
CA ILE A 36 -2.52 -14.49 -5.55
C ILE A 36 -3.05 -13.20 -6.20
N GLU A 37 -4.34 -13.15 -6.48
CA GLU A 37 -5.00 -11.92 -6.90
C GLU A 37 -5.07 -10.94 -5.72
N VAL A 38 -4.49 -9.75 -5.90
CA VAL A 38 -4.49 -8.70 -4.87
C VAL A 38 -5.14 -7.44 -5.43
N ILE A 39 -6.19 -6.98 -4.74
CA ILE A 39 -6.82 -5.68 -4.97
C ILE A 39 -6.12 -4.66 -4.09
N GLY A 40 -5.47 -3.67 -4.70
CA GLY A 40 -4.79 -2.59 -3.98
C GLY A 40 -5.77 -1.51 -3.53
N LEU A 41 -5.73 -1.14 -2.24
CA LEU A 41 -6.43 0.01 -1.68
C LEU A 41 -5.42 1.04 -1.18
N ASN A 42 -5.49 2.23 -1.74
CA ASN A 42 -4.75 3.39 -1.26
C ASN A 42 -5.76 4.39 -0.67
N PHE A 43 -5.62 4.69 0.62
CA PHE A 43 -6.41 5.73 1.27
C PHE A 43 -5.66 7.05 1.18
N LYS A 44 -6.31 8.06 0.60
CA LYS A 44 -5.79 9.42 0.53
C LYS A 44 -6.71 10.36 1.29
N SER A 45 -6.15 11.12 2.23
CA SER A 45 -6.83 12.26 2.84
C SER A 45 -6.44 13.53 2.07
N PRO A 46 -7.35 14.12 1.26
CA PRO A 46 -7.00 15.21 0.34
C PRO A 46 -6.61 16.55 1.00
N PHE A 47 -6.57 16.64 2.33
CA PHE A 47 -6.21 17.86 3.06
C PHE A 47 -5.31 17.60 4.28
N CYS A 48 -4.47 16.57 4.20
CA CYS A 48 -3.55 16.26 5.29
C CYS A 48 -2.55 17.42 5.47
N LEU A 49 -2.68 18.20 6.55
CA LEU A 49 -1.76 19.28 6.89
C LEU A 49 -0.38 18.77 7.35
N CYS A 50 -0.18 17.44 7.43
CA CYS A 50 1.09 16.84 7.83
C CYS A 50 2.26 17.28 6.93
N ASP A 51 2.04 17.57 5.65
CA ASP A 51 3.12 18.04 4.77
C ASP A 51 3.71 19.38 5.22
N LYS A 52 2.94 20.24 5.90
CA LYS A 52 3.45 21.48 6.51
C LYS A 52 4.20 21.22 7.82
N VAL A 53 3.92 20.11 8.49
CA VAL A 53 4.59 19.71 9.74
C VAL A 53 5.89 18.95 9.43
N LEU A 54 5.96 18.27 8.28
CA LEU A 54 7.08 17.43 7.84
C LEU A 54 8.32 18.21 7.39
N SER A 55 8.24 19.50 7.08
CA SER A 55 9.46 20.32 6.92
C SER A 55 10.27 20.47 8.21
N HIS A 56 9.68 20.13 9.36
CA HIS A 56 10.31 20.15 10.68
C HIS A 56 10.22 18.82 11.44
N SER A 57 9.81 17.73 10.79
CA SER A 57 9.67 16.44 11.47
C SER A 57 10.27 15.28 10.67
N GLU A 58 11.58 15.14 10.78
CA GLU A 58 12.12 13.79 10.96
C GLU A 58 11.37 13.16 12.14
N CYS A 59 10.57 12.12 11.88
CA CYS A 59 9.81 11.36 12.89
C CYS A 59 9.31 12.19 14.10
N GLY A 60 8.49 13.21 13.81
CA GLY A 60 8.20 14.34 14.70
C GLY A 60 7.42 14.07 15.99
N LEU A 61 8.12 13.59 17.00
CA LEU A 61 7.86 13.98 18.38
C LEU A 61 8.97 14.94 18.84
N ASN A 62 8.79 16.22 18.57
CA ASN A 62 9.43 17.28 19.35
C ASN A 62 8.43 18.43 19.47
N LEU A 63 7.48 18.23 20.38
CA LEU A 63 6.68 19.31 20.94
C LEU A 63 7.57 20.07 21.93
N PHE A 64 8.37 21.01 21.43
CA PHE A 64 8.84 22.10 22.29
C PHE A 64 7.73 23.15 22.31
N TYR A 65 6.95 23.13 23.39
CA TYR A 65 6.21 24.32 23.81
C TYR A 65 7.16 25.15 24.67
N ASP A 66 7.25 26.45 24.38
CA ASP A 66 7.85 27.45 25.28
C ASP A 66 7.14 27.45 26.65
#